data_AF-A0A945NHA0-F1
#
_entry.id   AF-A0A945NHA0-F1
#
_cell.length_a   1.000
_cell.length_b   1.000
_cell.length_c   1.000
_cell.angle_alpha   90.00
_cell.angle_beta   90.00
_cell.angle_gamma   90.00
#
_symmetry.space_group_name_H-M   'P 1'
#
loop_
_entity.id
_entity.type
_entity.pdbx_description
1 polymer ?
#
loop_
_entity_poly.entity_id
_entity_poly.type
_entity_poly.pdbx_seq_one_letter_code
_entity_poly.pdbx_strand_id
1 'polypeptide(L)'
;MIASRPALPPAFPEAFPRIKTRFGILGVFGVLLIALLSLPASSVLAAETKPDPVVATVNGHEIHMSDVEQARRQLPPQAQQYPMNTVYKFLLKNLVDTHLTAVAARKDGLDKKTDIVKQVRRIEEQILHQAYLAERVSGALTDERLKGSYETYLKSSPVGEEVRARHILVQTREQ
;
A
#
# COMPACT_ATOMS: atom_id res chain seq x y z
N MET A 1 36.12 -29.95 23.56
CA MET A 1 35.26 -30.34 22.42
C MET A 1 34.81 -29.07 21.73
N ILE A 2 35.49 -28.72 20.63
CA ILE A 2 35.30 -27.50 19.86
C ILE A 2 34.35 -27.88 18.70
N ALA A 3 33.12 -27.36 18.71
CA ALA A 3 32.19 -27.53 17.62
C ALA A 3 32.34 -26.35 16.64
N SER A 4 32.89 -26.65 15.48
CA SER A 4 33.09 -25.74 14.35
C SER A 4 31.81 -25.06 13.90
N ARG A 5 31.82 -23.72 13.85
CA ARG A 5 30.83 -22.93 13.12
C ARG A 5 31.12 -23.02 11.62
N PRO A 6 30.16 -23.36 10.75
CA PRO A 6 30.38 -23.36 9.31
C PRO A 6 30.48 -21.92 8.76
N ALA A 7 31.45 -21.73 7.86
CA ALA A 7 31.77 -20.48 7.19
C ALA A 7 30.63 -20.00 6.27
N LEU A 8 30.38 -18.68 6.27
CA LEU A 8 29.53 -18.01 5.27
C LEU A 8 30.19 -18.12 3.87
N PRO A 9 29.43 -18.45 2.81
CA PRO A 9 29.96 -18.43 1.46
C PRO A 9 30.24 -16.99 0.98
N PRO A 10 31.29 -16.77 0.17
CA PRO A 10 31.67 -15.45 -0.31
C PRO A 10 30.67 -14.87 -1.33
N ALA A 11 30.72 -13.53 -1.39
CA ALA A 11 29.95 -12.64 -2.25
C ALA A 11 29.75 -13.16 -3.68
N PHE A 12 28.54 -12.99 -4.17
CA PHE A 12 28.15 -13.28 -5.55
C PHE A 12 29.13 -12.64 -6.56
N PRO A 13 29.64 -13.40 -7.53
CA PRO A 13 30.49 -12.88 -8.58
C PRO A 13 29.71 -12.04 -9.58
N GLU A 14 30.30 -10.91 -9.96
CA GLU A 14 29.92 -10.07 -11.10
C GLU A 14 29.88 -10.89 -12.40
N ALA A 15 28.78 -10.80 -13.16
CA ALA A 15 28.74 -10.84 -14.63
C ALA A 15 27.30 -10.95 -15.15
N PHE A 16 26.66 -9.82 -15.42
CA PHE A 16 25.53 -9.81 -16.36
C PHE A 16 26.01 -9.26 -17.71
N PRO A 17 25.83 -10.00 -18.82
CA PRO A 17 26.29 -9.57 -20.13
C PRO A 17 25.52 -8.33 -20.62
N ARG A 18 26.26 -7.28 -20.97
CA ARG A 18 25.71 -6.09 -21.65
C ARG A 18 25.29 -6.47 -23.07
N ILE A 19 24.00 -6.52 -23.33
CA ILE A 19 23.43 -6.63 -24.68
C ILE A 19 23.79 -5.35 -25.44
N LYS A 20 24.59 -5.49 -26.51
CA LYS A 20 24.98 -4.41 -27.43
C LYS A 20 23.98 -4.34 -28.57
N THR A 21 22.96 -3.50 -28.48
CA THR A 21 22.15 -3.13 -29.65
C THR A 21 22.72 -1.88 -30.30
N ARG A 22 23.38 -2.07 -31.44
CA ARG A 22 23.81 -1.01 -32.36
C ARG A 22 22.64 -0.72 -33.30
N PHE A 23 21.99 0.42 -33.16
CA PHE A 23 21.19 1.00 -34.24
C PHE A 23 21.89 2.26 -34.70
N GLY A 24 22.58 2.14 -35.83
CA GLY A 24 23.07 3.28 -36.58
C GLY A 24 21.93 3.88 -37.38
N ILE A 25 21.76 5.20 -37.31
CA ILE A 25 21.21 5.97 -38.41
C ILE A 25 22.15 7.15 -38.65
N LEU A 26 22.66 7.13 -39.87
CA LEU A 26 23.47 8.10 -40.57
C LEU A 26 22.58 9.26 -41.03
N GLY A 27 22.99 10.52 -40.87
CA GLY A 27 22.29 11.65 -41.50
C GLY A 27 22.60 13.00 -40.85
N VAL A 28 23.56 13.71 -41.43
CA VAL A 28 24.12 15.00 -41.00
C VAL A 28 23.32 16.17 -41.60
N PHE A 29 23.38 17.32 -40.92
CA PHE A 29 23.26 18.73 -41.39
C PHE A 29 22.03 19.52 -40.95
N GLY A 30 22.27 20.46 -40.02
CA GLY A 30 21.33 21.53 -39.65
C GLY A 30 21.65 22.18 -38.31
N VAL A 31 22.83 22.80 -38.18
CA VAL A 31 23.20 23.63 -37.01
C VAL A 31 22.42 24.96 -37.08
N LEU A 32 21.61 25.29 -36.06
CA LEU A 32 21.55 26.64 -35.49
C LEU A 32 20.75 26.72 -34.16
N LEU A 33 21.48 26.64 -33.05
CA LEU A 33 21.46 27.57 -31.90
C LEU A 33 20.10 28.17 -31.46
N ILE A 34 19.54 27.71 -30.33
CA ILE A 34 18.84 28.54 -29.30
C ILE A 34 18.83 27.80 -27.95
N ALA A 35 19.40 28.51 -26.97
CA ALA A 35 19.19 28.53 -25.52
C ALA A 35 18.69 27.27 -24.78
N LEU A 36 19.60 26.80 -23.93
CA LEU A 36 19.44 25.98 -22.75
C LEU A 36 18.34 26.53 -21.81
N LEU A 37 17.16 25.92 -21.79
CA LEU A 37 16.21 26.04 -20.67
C LEU A 37 15.91 24.63 -20.16
N SER A 38 16.69 24.21 -19.17
CA SER A 38 16.47 22.96 -18.44
C SER A 38 15.22 23.12 -17.57
N LEU A 39 14.07 22.70 -18.10
CA LEU A 39 12.88 22.42 -17.30
C LEU A 39 13.05 21.02 -16.69
N PRO A 40 13.02 20.85 -15.36
CA PRO A 40 12.84 19.53 -14.79
C PRO A 40 11.43 19.08 -15.20
N ALA A 41 11.38 18.06 -16.06
CA ALA A 41 10.17 17.33 -16.35
C ALA A 41 9.62 16.76 -15.03
N SER A 42 8.63 17.44 -14.46
CA SER A 42 7.78 16.82 -13.46
C SER A 42 6.99 15.74 -14.17
N SER A 43 7.49 14.51 -14.13
CA SER A 43 6.70 13.32 -14.39
C SER A 43 5.67 13.23 -13.28
N VAL A 44 4.59 14.01 -13.41
CA VAL A 44 3.32 13.64 -12.79
C VAL A 44 3.08 12.22 -13.26
N LEU A 45 3.12 11.28 -12.32
CA LEU A 45 2.69 9.92 -12.53
C LEU A 45 1.21 10.04 -12.93
N ALA A 46 0.95 10.24 -14.22
CA ALA A 46 -0.38 10.18 -14.78
C ALA A 46 -0.85 8.78 -14.43
N ALA A 47 -1.79 8.68 -13.49
CA ALA A 47 -2.53 7.46 -13.28
C ALA A 47 -3.09 7.10 -14.66
N GLU A 48 -2.55 6.05 -15.27
CA GLU A 48 -3.10 5.51 -16.50
C GLU A 48 -4.55 5.18 -16.18
N THR A 49 -5.48 5.98 -16.68
CA THR A 49 -6.92 5.74 -16.57
C THR A 49 -7.20 4.50 -17.42
N LYS A 50 -6.94 3.33 -16.84
CA LYS A 50 -7.35 2.06 -17.43
C LYS A 50 -8.86 2.15 -17.66
N PRO A 51 -9.36 1.69 -18.81
CA PRO A 51 -10.79 1.57 -18.99
C PRO A 51 -11.34 0.71 -17.85
N ASP A 52 -12.36 1.22 -17.17
CA ASP A 52 -13.05 0.52 -16.08
C ASP A 52 -14.36 -0.05 -16.62
N PRO A 53 -14.34 -1.27 -17.19
CA PRO A 53 -15.48 -1.82 -17.89
C PRO A 53 -16.64 -2.10 -16.94
N VAL A 54 -17.85 -1.85 -17.43
CA VAL A 54 -19.09 -2.28 -16.77
C VAL A 54 -19.19 -3.79 -16.86
N VAL A 55 -19.26 -4.46 -15.73
CA VAL A 55 -19.33 -5.93 -15.63
C VAL A 55 -20.75 -6.45 -15.40
N ALA A 56 -21.64 -5.62 -14.85
CA ALA A 56 -23.06 -5.93 -14.69
C ALA A 56 -23.88 -4.63 -14.55
N THR A 57 -25.17 -4.72 -14.87
CA THR A 57 -26.13 -3.63 -14.64
C THR A 57 -27.34 -4.17 -13.89
N VAL A 58 -27.72 -3.55 -12.77
CA VAL A 58 -28.82 -3.99 -11.90
C VAL A 58 -29.75 -2.81 -11.64
N ASN A 59 -30.99 -2.86 -12.14
CA ASN A 59 -31.96 -1.75 -12.00
C ASN A 59 -31.41 -0.38 -12.43
N GLY A 60 -30.55 -0.34 -13.45
CA GLY A 60 -29.89 0.88 -13.93
C GLY A 60 -28.64 1.29 -13.14
N HIS A 61 -28.25 0.55 -12.12
CA HIS A 61 -26.95 0.72 -11.46
C HIS A 61 -25.88 -0.14 -12.16
N GLU A 62 -24.85 0.51 -12.67
CA GLU A 62 -23.69 -0.15 -13.26
C GLU A 62 -22.71 -0.56 -12.16
N ILE A 63 -22.26 -1.82 -12.24
CA ILE A 63 -21.18 -2.38 -11.42
C ILE A 63 -19.96 -2.47 -12.32
N HIS A 64 -18.86 -1.88 -11.88
CA HIS A 64 -17.61 -1.82 -12.62
C HIS A 64 -16.60 -2.87 -12.17
N MET A 65 -15.57 -3.12 -12.98
CA MET A 65 -14.49 -4.02 -12.61
C MET A 65 -13.73 -3.52 -11.37
N SER A 66 -13.59 -2.21 -11.21
CA SER A 66 -12.99 -1.58 -10.03
C SER A 66 -13.72 -1.94 -8.72
N ASP A 67 -15.05 -2.04 -8.75
CA ASP A 67 -15.87 -2.44 -7.60
C ASP A 67 -15.56 -3.88 -7.18
N VAL A 68 -15.39 -4.78 -8.15
CA VAL A 68 -15.06 -6.18 -7.89
C VAL A 68 -13.64 -6.31 -7.31
N GLU A 69 -12.69 -5.53 -7.82
CA GLU A 69 -11.33 -5.46 -7.26
C GLU A 69 -11.30 -4.87 -5.85
N GLN A 70 -12.16 -3.88 -5.57
CA GLN A 70 -12.31 -3.34 -4.22
C GLN A 70 -12.90 -4.38 -3.26
N ALA A 71 -13.93 -5.10 -3.70
CA ALA A 71 -14.50 -6.21 -2.94
C ALA A 71 -13.46 -7.30 -2.66
N ARG A 72 -12.54 -7.57 -3.59
CA ARG A 72 -11.42 -8.51 -3.38
C ARG A 72 -10.49 -8.05 -2.24
N ARG A 73 -10.18 -6.76 -2.14
CA ARG A 73 -9.32 -6.22 -1.07
C ARG A 73 -9.94 -6.37 0.34
N GLN A 74 -11.25 -6.55 0.42
CA GLN A 74 -11.97 -6.76 1.68
C GLN A 74 -12.03 -8.24 2.09
N LEU A 75 -11.64 -9.18 1.22
CA LEU A 75 -11.61 -10.60 1.55
C LEU A 75 -10.53 -10.91 2.60
N PRO A 76 -10.70 -11.98 3.40
CA PRO A 76 -9.63 -12.51 4.25
C PRO A 76 -8.37 -12.86 3.43
N PRO A 77 -7.16 -12.77 4.02
CA PRO A 77 -5.91 -13.02 3.31
C PRO A 77 -5.87 -14.38 2.57
N GLN A 78 -6.45 -15.42 3.17
CA GLN A 78 -6.55 -16.76 2.58
C GLN A 78 -7.39 -16.77 1.30
N ALA A 79 -8.46 -15.97 1.27
CA ALA A 79 -9.35 -15.87 0.12
C ALA A 79 -8.78 -14.97 -0.99
N GLN A 80 -7.91 -14.02 -0.64
CA GLN A 80 -7.20 -13.17 -1.61
C GLN A 80 -6.15 -13.92 -2.43
N GLN A 81 -5.67 -15.06 -1.94
CA GLN A 81 -4.68 -15.90 -2.62
C GLN A 81 -5.26 -16.66 -3.82
N TYR A 82 -6.58 -16.85 -3.86
CA TYR A 82 -7.21 -17.51 -5.00
C TYR A 82 -7.17 -16.62 -6.25
N PRO A 83 -6.99 -17.22 -7.45
CA PRO A 83 -7.07 -16.49 -8.70
C PRO A 83 -8.41 -15.76 -8.85
N MET A 84 -8.38 -14.54 -9.42
CA MET A 84 -9.57 -13.69 -9.56
C MET A 84 -10.72 -14.43 -10.25
N ASN A 85 -10.46 -15.20 -11.32
CA ASN A 85 -11.48 -15.95 -12.05
C ASN A 85 -12.28 -16.93 -11.17
N THR A 86 -11.67 -17.47 -10.10
CA THR A 86 -12.31 -18.40 -9.18
C THR A 86 -13.29 -17.68 -8.25
N VAL A 87 -12.89 -16.50 -7.74
CA VAL A 87 -13.69 -15.73 -6.75
C VAL A 87 -14.62 -14.71 -7.40
N TYR A 88 -14.40 -14.37 -8.68
CA TYR A 88 -15.10 -13.33 -9.42
C TYR A 88 -16.62 -13.46 -9.35
N LYS A 89 -17.15 -14.64 -9.68
CA LYS A 89 -18.61 -14.88 -9.67
C LYS A 89 -19.22 -14.68 -8.29
N PHE A 90 -18.51 -15.09 -7.24
CA PHE A 90 -18.95 -14.91 -5.87
C PHE A 90 -18.94 -13.44 -5.46
N LEU A 91 -17.86 -12.71 -5.77
CA LEU A 91 -17.75 -11.28 -5.51
C LEU A 91 -18.83 -10.48 -6.23
N LEU A 92 -19.01 -10.73 -7.53
CA LEU A 92 -20.05 -10.07 -8.32
C LEU A 92 -21.44 -10.35 -7.75
N LYS A 93 -21.73 -11.61 -7.41
CA LYS A 93 -23.01 -11.97 -6.79
C LYS A 93 -23.23 -11.22 -5.46
N ASN A 94 -22.23 -11.17 -4.60
CA ASN A 94 -22.35 -10.45 -3.32
C ASN A 94 -22.58 -8.94 -3.52
N LEU A 95 -21.92 -8.32 -4.50
CA LEU A 95 -22.14 -6.92 -4.83
C LEU A 95 -23.57 -6.67 -5.30
N VAL A 96 -24.09 -7.53 -6.18
CA VAL A 96 -25.48 -7.50 -6.66
C VAL A 96 -26.46 -7.67 -5.49
N ASP A 97 -26.26 -8.69 -4.65
CA ASP A 97 -27.13 -8.98 -3.51
C ASP A 97 -27.14 -7.82 -2.50
N THR A 98 -25.96 -7.24 -2.22
CA THR A 98 -25.82 -6.07 -1.34
C THR A 98 -26.56 -4.87 -1.89
N HIS A 99 -26.46 -4.62 -3.21
CA HIS A 99 -27.18 -3.52 -3.83
C HIS A 99 -28.70 -3.72 -3.78
N LEU A 100 -29.18 -4.91 -4.15
CA LEU A 100 -30.62 -5.23 -4.14
C LEU A 100 -31.22 -5.13 -2.74
N THR A 101 -30.54 -5.66 -1.74
CA THR A 101 -30.97 -5.57 -0.34
C THR A 101 -30.94 -4.13 0.18
N ALA A 102 -29.94 -3.34 -0.19
CA ALA A 102 -29.89 -1.92 0.14
C ALA A 102 -31.05 -1.13 -0.51
N VAL A 103 -31.39 -1.42 -1.77
CA VAL A 103 -32.54 -0.81 -2.45
C VAL A 103 -33.84 -1.16 -1.75
N ALA A 104 -34.03 -2.43 -1.36
CA ALA A 104 -35.19 -2.85 -0.59
C ALA A 104 -35.26 -2.13 0.77
N ALA A 105 -34.15 -2.07 1.51
CA ALA A 105 -34.08 -1.39 2.81
C ALA A 105 -34.45 0.11 2.73
N ARG A 106 -34.06 0.80 1.65
CA ARG A 106 -34.46 2.21 1.41
C ARG A 106 -35.94 2.34 1.09
N LYS A 107 -36.51 1.40 0.33
CA LYS A 107 -37.96 1.37 0.05
C LYS A 107 -38.76 1.18 1.35
N ASP A 108 -38.24 0.37 2.26
CA ASP A 108 -38.82 0.13 3.59
C ASP A 108 -38.51 1.26 4.60
N GLY A 109 -37.76 2.29 4.20
CA GLY A 109 -37.43 3.47 5.02
C GLY A 109 -36.45 3.19 6.16
N LEU A 110 -35.68 2.09 6.11
CA LEU A 110 -34.68 1.77 7.14
C LEU A 110 -33.56 2.81 7.19
N ASP A 111 -33.22 3.40 6.05
CA ASP A 111 -32.23 4.48 5.90
C ASP A 111 -32.62 5.77 6.62
N LYS A 112 -33.91 5.95 6.94
CA LYS A 112 -34.44 7.12 7.65
C LYS A 112 -34.54 6.91 9.16
N LYS A 113 -34.32 5.69 9.66
CA LYS A 113 -34.35 5.41 11.11
C LYS A 113 -33.20 6.13 11.80
N THR A 114 -33.51 6.82 12.91
CA THR A 114 -32.54 7.64 13.64
C THR A 114 -31.26 6.89 14.00
N ASP A 115 -31.36 5.63 14.43
CA ASP A 115 -30.20 4.83 14.81
C ASP A 115 -29.29 4.51 13.62
N ILE A 116 -29.89 4.22 12.45
CA ILE A 116 -29.15 3.96 11.20
C ILE A 116 -28.47 5.24 10.72
N VAL A 117 -29.17 6.37 10.70
CA VAL A 117 -28.59 7.67 10.32
C VAL A 117 -27.41 8.04 11.21
N LYS A 118 -27.54 7.85 12.53
CA LYS A 118 -26.43 8.07 13.49
C LYS A 118 -25.25 7.15 13.21
N GLN A 119 -25.51 5.89 12.89
CA GLN A 119 -24.45 4.94 12.58
C GLN A 119 -23.71 5.34 11.28
N VAL A 120 -24.44 5.71 10.23
CA VAL A 120 -23.84 6.18 8.96
C VAL A 120 -22.96 7.41 9.19
N ARG A 121 -23.44 8.41 9.94
CA ARG A 121 -22.66 9.61 10.31
C ARG A 121 -21.35 9.26 11.00
N ARG A 122 -21.36 8.34 11.97
CA ARG A 122 -20.14 7.92 12.66
C ARG A 122 -19.13 7.25 11.74
N ILE A 123 -19.60 6.40 10.82
CA ILE A 123 -18.71 5.75 9.84
C ILE A 123 -18.15 6.79 8.85
N GLU A 124 -18.96 7.76 8.43
CA GLU A 124 -18.51 8.88 7.59
C GLU A 124 -17.37 9.66 8.26
N GLU A 125 -17.54 10.06 9.54
CA GLU A 125 -16.51 10.73 10.32
C GLU A 125 -15.22 9.91 10.43
N GLN A 126 -15.32 8.59 10.63
CA GLN A 126 -14.17 7.69 10.68
C GLN A 126 -13.42 7.62 9.35
N ILE A 127 -14.14 7.55 8.23
CA ILE A 127 -13.53 7.53 6.89
C ILE A 127 -12.80 8.85 6.62
N LEU A 128 -13.42 9.99 6.95
CA LEU A 128 -12.81 11.31 6.78
C LEU A 128 -11.57 11.47 7.65
N HIS A 129 -11.62 10.99 8.90
CA HIS A 129 -10.46 11.00 9.79
C HIS A 129 -9.29 10.19 9.22
N GLN A 130 -9.55 8.97 8.76
CA GLN A 130 -8.54 8.10 8.14
C GLN A 130 -7.95 8.75 6.89
N ALA A 131 -8.78 9.33 6.02
CA ALA A 131 -8.35 9.97 4.79
C ALA A 131 -7.47 11.20 5.08
N TYR A 132 -7.87 12.04 6.04
CA TYR A 132 -7.12 13.22 6.45
C TYR A 132 -5.72 12.85 6.97
N LEU A 133 -5.63 11.82 7.81
CA LEU A 133 -4.33 11.33 8.29
C LEU A 133 -3.50 10.73 7.16
N ALA A 134 -4.08 9.90 6.29
CA ALA A 134 -3.38 9.26 5.19
C ALA A 134 -2.73 10.29 4.24
N GLU A 135 -3.47 11.34 3.88
CA GLU A 135 -2.96 12.42 3.02
C GLU A 135 -1.82 13.20 3.67
N ARG A 136 -1.97 13.56 4.96
CA ARG A 136 -0.95 14.36 5.67
C ARG A 136 0.30 13.56 6.03
N VAL A 137 0.14 12.29 6.39
CA VAL A 137 1.25 11.41 6.75
C VAL A 137 2.02 10.96 5.51
N SER A 138 1.33 10.56 4.43
CA SER A 138 2.01 10.15 3.19
C SER A 138 2.86 11.28 2.58
N GLY A 139 2.38 12.52 2.62
CA GLY A 139 3.16 13.68 2.15
C GLY A 139 4.31 14.10 3.08
N ALA A 140 4.29 13.70 4.35
CA ALA A 140 5.29 14.09 5.35
C ALA A 140 6.46 13.11 5.48
N LEU A 141 6.26 11.83 5.10
CA LEU A 141 7.32 10.83 5.04
C LEU A 141 8.17 11.03 3.78
N THR A 142 9.30 11.73 3.93
CA THR A 142 10.42 11.65 2.97
C THR A 142 11.46 10.66 3.48
N ASP A 143 12.15 9.99 2.56
CA ASP A 143 13.23 9.05 2.90
C ASP A 143 14.32 9.70 3.77
N GLU A 144 14.60 10.99 3.52
CA GLU A 144 15.57 11.75 4.31
C GLU A 144 15.12 11.96 5.75
N ARG A 145 13.84 12.28 5.98
CA ARG A 145 13.29 12.42 7.34
C ARG A 145 13.25 11.10 8.08
N LEU A 146 12.94 10.01 7.39
CA LEU A 146 12.94 8.68 7.96
C LEU A 146 14.35 8.27 8.40
N LYS A 147 15.35 8.47 7.52
CA LYS A 147 16.75 8.17 7.82
C LYS A 147 17.29 9.03 8.96
N GLY A 148 17.02 10.33 8.95
CA GLY A 148 17.44 11.23 10.03
C GLY A 148 16.82 10.88 11.39
N SER A 149 15.55 10.47 11.40
CA SER A 149 14.88 10.01 12.63
C SER A 149 15.47 8.70 13.13
N TYR A 150 15.78 7.76 12.23
CA TYR A 150 16.43 6.49 12.54
C TYR A 150 17.83 6.69 13.13
N GLU A 151 18.65 7.54 12.53
CA GLU A 151 19.99 7.85 13.05
C GLU A 151 19.93 8.54 14.42
N THR A 152 18.93 9.40 14.66
CA THR A 152 18.69 10.02 15.96
C THR A 152 18.30 8.98 17.01
N TYR A 153 17.44 8.03 16.64
CA TYR A 153 17.04 6.92 17.50
C TYR A 153 18.22 6.02 17.88
N LEU A 154 19.10 5.68 16.93
CA LEU A 154 20.32 4.90 17.22
C LEU A 154 21.26 5.62 18.20
N LYS A 155 21.32 6.95 18.14
CA LYS A 155 22.15 7.75 19.05
C LYS A 155 21.56 7.85 20.45
N SER A 156 20.23 7.94 20.57
CA SER A 156 19.54 8.08 21.87
C SER A 156 19.20 6.74 22.53
N SER A 157 19.17 5.65 21.77
CA SER A 157 18.93 4.29 22.23
C SER A 157 20.01 3.36 21.69
N PRO A 158 21.24 3.44 22.23
CA PRO A 158 22.26 2.44 21.91
C PRO A 158 21.71 1.06 22.28
N VAL A 159 21.98 0.06 21.44
CA VAL A 159 21.65 -1.34 21.76
C VAL A 159 22.37 -1.69 23.05
N GLY A 160 21.61 -1.79 24.14
CA GLY A 160 22.13 -2.07 25.46
C GLY A 160 22.75 -3.46 25.51
N GLU A 161 23.76 -3.63 26.36
CA GLU A 161 24.30 -4.94 26.66
C GLU A 161 23.23 -5.77 27.40
N GLU A 162 22.75 -6.84 26.77
CA GLU A 162 21.82 -7.77 27.41
C GLU A 162 22.56 -8.64 28.43
N VAL A 163 22.51 -8.25 29.70
CA VAL A 163 23.11 -9.01 30.80
C VAL A 163 22.09 -9.90 31.49
N ARG A 164 22.37 -11.21 31.52
CA ARG A 164 21.58 -12.20 32.27
C ARG A 164 22.07 -12.26 33.72
N ALA A 165 21.59 -11.34 34.55
CA ALA A 165 21.90 -11.31 35.98
C ALA A 165 20.94 -12.17 36.81
N ARG A 166 21.44 -12.73 37.91
CA ARG A 166 20.63 -13.28 39.00
C ARG A 166 20.90 -12.42 40.22
N HIS A 167 19.86 -11.87 40.85
CA HIS A 167 20.00 -11.16 42.11
C HIS A 167 19.01 -11.71 43.14
N ILE A 168 19.32 -11.53 44.41
CA ILE A 168 18.40 -11.78 45.51
C ILE A 168 18.17 -10.42 46.17
N LEU A 169 16.91 -9.99 46.21
CA LEU A 169 16.52 -8.72 46.81
C LEU A 169 16.33 -8.93 48.31
N VAL A 170 17.09 -8.21 49.14
CA VAL A 170 16.93 -8.19 50.61
C VAL A 170 16.46 -6.81 51.07
N GLN A 171 15.71 -6.76 52.17
CA GLN A 171 15.05 -5.52 52.62
C GLN A 171 16.03 -4.49 53.21
N THR A 172 17.19 -4.91 53.73
CA THR A 172 18.14 -4.02 54.43
C THR A 172 19.60 -4.44 54.18
N ARG A 173 20.52 -3.48 54.30
CA ARG A 173 21.95 -3.59 53.92
C ARG A 173 22.85 -4.31 54.93
N GLU A 174 22.32 -4.76 56.06
CA GLU A 174 23.10 -5.38 57.13
C GLU A 174 22.88 -6.89 57.16
N GLN A 175 23.85 -7.63 56.61
CA GLN A 175 24.47 -8.88 57.08
C GLN A 175 25.16 -9.62 55.92
#